data_AF-A0A8W7K7B5-F1
#
_entry.id   AF-A0A8W7K7B5-F1
#
_cell.length_a   1.000
_cell.length_b   1.000
_cell.length_c   1.000
_cell.angle_alpha   90.00
_cell.angle_beta   90.00
_cell.angle_gamma   90.00
#
_symmetry.space_group_name_H-M   'P 1'
#
loop_
_entity.id
_entity.type
_entity.pdbx_description
1 polymer ?
#
loop_
_entity_poly.entity_id
_entity_poly.type
_entity_poly.pdbx_seq_one_letter_code
_entity_poly.pdbx_strand_id
1 'polypeptide(L)'
;MKHLMFLWILWTMVVFGRSDIIHDSPYAKPCTELFNIAEPRSCCSVPTLLPESIIEGCLSKPRTISTEGELMEENCIAECVLGDALVDGQFQMNASITLLTNQTGDDSLLTGQITSAIHKCYKIIYLNLKSMTLSSDSCMASARRFLDCIFAIIYRNCPKPYWKESEECRRMVYTLNNCPNFLVQSRIF
;
A
#
# COMPACT_ATOMS: atom_id res chain seq x y z
N MET A 1 -66.72 5.86 5.04
CA MET A 1 -65.70 4.83 4.66
C MET A 1 -64.47 5.43 3.96
N LYS A 2 -64.03 6.66 4.31
CA LYS A 2 -62.79 7.25 3.76
C LYS A 2 -61.61 7.23 4.75
N HIS A 3 -61.86 6.83 6.01
CA HIS A 3 -60.84 6.77 7.07
C HIS A 3 -60.13 5.41 7.19
N LEU A 4 -60.64 4.34 6.57
CA LEU A 4 -60.04 3.00 6.61
C LEU A 4 -59.00 2.77 5.51
N MET A 5 -58.90 3.67 4.51
CA MET A 5 -57.95 3.54 3.40
C MET A 5 -56.58 4.19 3.69
N PHE A 6 -56.51 5.10 4.68
CA PHE A 6 -55.26 5.76 5.07
C PHE A 6 -54.39 4.91 6.02
N LEU A 7 -54.99 4.00 6.78
CA LEU A 7 -54.29 3.15 7.74
C LEU A 7 -53.55 1.95 7.09
N TRP A 8 -53.92 1.56 5.87
CA TRP A 8 -53.20 0.51 5.13
C TRP A 8 -51.90 1.03 4.47
N ILE A 9 -51.85 2.30 4.08
CA ILE A 9 -50.68 2.89 3.41
C ILE A 9 -49.55 3.17 4.43
N LEU A 10 -49.89 3.44 5.69
CA LEU A 10 -48.91 3.65 6.76
C LEU A 10 -48.32 2.35 7.33
N TRP A 11 -48.95 1.19 7.13
CA TRP A 11 -48.44 -0.09 7.63
C TRP A 11 -47.46 -0.77 6.65
N THR A 12 -47.53 -0.49 5.35
CA THR A 12 -46.56 -1.01 4.37
C THR A 12 -45.23 -0.25 4.35
N MET A 13 -45.20 0.99 4.88
CA MET A 13 -43.98 1.81 4.93
C MET A 13 -43.02 1.47 6.08
N VAL A 14 -43.41 0.61 7.02
CA VAL A 14 -42.58 0.26 8.20
C VAL A 14 -41.89 -1.12 8.05
N VAL A 15 -42.32 -1.97 7.10
CA VAL A 15 -41.82 -3.35 6.95
C VAL A 15 -40.80 -3.52 5.81
N PHE A 16 -40.63 -2.53 4.94
CA PHE A 16 -39.55 -2.51 3.92
C PHE A 16 -38.68 -1.26 4.09
N GLY A 17 -38.12 -1.09 5.28
CA GLY A 17 -37.08 -0.10 5.54
C GLY A 17 -35.75 -0.53 4.90
N ARG A 18 -35.41 0.14 3.78
CA ARG A 18 -34.08 0.21 3.15
C ARG A 18 -33.39 -1.14 2.91
N SER A 19 -33.75 -1.78 1.79
CA SER A 19 -32.70 -2.39 0.98
C SER A 19 -31.74 -1.28 0.58
N ASP A 20 -30.49 -1.39 1.02
CA ASP A 20 -29.41 -0.52 0.58
C ASP A 20 -29.44 -0.44 -0.93
N ILE A 21 -29.80 0.73 -1.45
CA ILE A 21 -29.52 1.07 -2.83
C ILE A 21 -28.00 1.08 -2.88
N ILE A 22 -27.42 -0.01 -3.38
CA ILE A 22 -26.09 0.01 -3.96
C ILE A 22 -26.19 1.04 -5.08
N HIS A 23 -25.85 2.30 -4.75
CA HIS A 23 -25.51 3.28 -5.74
C HIS A 23 -24.21 2.78 -6.36
N ASP A 24 -24.36 1.90 -7.34
CA ASP A 24 -23.32 1.59 -8.29
C ASP A 24 -23.09 2.90 -9.04
N SER A 25 -22.13 3.69 -8.55
CA SER A 25 -21.80 4.98 -9.14
C SER A 25 -21.27 4.72 -10.54
N PRO A 26 -21.90 5.26 -11.60
CA PRO A 26 -21.48 5.02 -12.99
C PRO A 26 -20.13 5.68 -13.36
N TYR A 27 -19.34 6.08 -12.36
CA TYR A 27 -18.04 6.75 -12.47
C TYR A 27 -17.00 6.19 -11.49
N ALA A 28 -17.07 4.91 -11.13
CA ALA A 28 -15.92 4.26 -10.48
C ALA A 28 -14.78 4.14 -11.51
N LYS A 29 -13.98 5.21 -11.62
CA LYS A 29 -12.79 5.22 -12.47
C LYS A 29 -11.89 4.02 -12.12
N PRO A 30 -11.31 3.32 -13.11
CA PRO A 30 -10.36 2.25 -12.84
C PRO A 30 -9.22 2.80 -11.98
N CYS A 31 -8.66 1.98 -11.09
CA CYS A 31 -7.62 2.40 -10.14
C CYS A 31 -6.49 3.20 -10.82
N THR A 32 -6.13 2.81 -12.06
CA THR A 32 -5.16 3.47 -12.93
C THR A 32 -5.41 4.97 -13.17
N GLU A 33 -6.67 5.42 -13.22
CA GLU A 33 -7.04 6.82 -13.43
C GLU A 33 -7.10 7.65 -12.12
N LEU A 34 -7.16 6.98 -10.97
CA LEU A 34 -7.19 7.63 -9.65
C LEU A 34 -5.78 8.01 -9.15
N PHE A 35 -4.72 7.57 -9.83
CA PHE A 35 -3.33 7.81 -9.40
C PHE A 35 -2.76 9.19 -9.74
N ASN A 36 -3.42 9.95 -10.62
CA ASN A 36 -3.00 11.32 -10.95
C ASN A 36 -3.55 12.38 -9.97
N ILE A 37 -4.11 11.97 -8.83
CA ILE A 37 -4.79 12.88 -7.89
C ILE A 37 -3.79 13.63 -7.00
N ALA A 38 -2.82 12.91 -6.41
CA ALA A 38 -1.76 13.51 -5.58
C ALA A 38 -0.58 12.55 -5.44
N GLU A 39 0.63 13.12 -5.46
CA GLU A 39 1.87 12.42 -5.10
C GLU A 39 1.81 12.06 -3.60
N PRO A 40 1.98 10.80 -3.17
CA PRO A 40 1.83 10.43 -1.76
C PRO A 40 2.71 11.22 -0.78
N ARG A 41 3.93 11.55 -1.20
CA ARG A 41 4.86 12.39 -0.42
C ARG A 41 4.42 13.83 -0.27
N SER A 42 3.58 14.35 -1.18
CA SER A 42 3.00 15.69 -1.05
C SER A 42 1.92 15.76 0.04
N CYS A 43 1.35 14.60 0.40
CA CYS A 43 0.31 14.46 1.42
C CYS A 43 0.85 13.98 2.77
N CYS A 44 1.92 13.19 2.77
CA CYS A 44 2.52 12.63 3.96
C CYS A 44 4.03 12.88 3.96
N SER A 45 4.48 13.84 4.77
CA SER A 45 5.87 14.29 4.84
C SER A 45 6.75 13.42 5.74
N VAL A 46 6.52 12.10 5.75
CA VAL A 46 7.39 11.16 6.46
C VAL A 46 8.79 11.15 5.84
N PRO A 47 9.85 11.00 6.65
CA PRO A 47 11.22 10.90 6.14
C PRO A 47 11.38 9.72 5.18
N THR A 48 12.39 9.82 4.32
CA THR A 48 12.82 8.72 3.46
C THR A 48 13.32 7.57 4.34
N LEU A 49 12.60 6.44 4.32
CA LEU A 49 12.93 5.29 5.18
C LEU A 49 14.18 4.54 4.73
N LEU A 50 14.54 4.67 3.45
CA LEU A 50 15.69 4.03 2.84
C LEU A 50 16.77 5.09 2.59
N PRO A 51 18.00 4.89 3.05
CA PRO A 51 19.11 5.78 2.75
C PRO A 51 19.38 5.86 1.24
N GLU A 52 19.61 7.07 0.74
CA GLU A 52 19.91 7.33 -0.68
C GLU A 52 21.11 6.49 -1.18
N SER A 53 22.16 6.34 -0.37
CA SER A 53 23.32 5.51 -0.69
C SER A 53 22.99 4.04 -0.96
N ILE A 54 21.99 3.48 -0.26
CA ILE A 54 21.53 2.10 -0.51
C ILE A 54 20.78 2.06 -1.84
N ILE A 55 19.92 3.03 -2.10
CA ILE A 55 19.15 3.12 -3.35
C ILE A 55 20.09 3.26 -4.54
N GLU A 56 21.02 4.23 -4.52
CA GLU A 56 22.01 4.44 -5.58
C GLU A 56 22.92 3.23 -5.80
N GLY A 57 23.35 2.59 -4.71
CA GLY A 57 24.11 1.34 -4.76
C GLY A 57 23.34 0.21 -5.43
N CYS A 58 22.02 0.16 -5.26
CA CYS A 58 21.17 -0.81 -5.94
C CYS A 58 20.84 -0.42 -7.38
N LEU A 59 20.71 0.86 -7.67
CA LEU A 59 20.45 1.36 -9.02
C LEU A 59 21.66 1.14 -9.95
N SER A 60 22.88 1.27 -9.43
CA SER A 60 24.13 1.16 -10.19
C SER A 60 24.57 -0.27 -10.54
N LYS A 61 23.92 -1.30 -9.99
CA LYS A 61 24.24 -2.70 -10.29
C LYS A 61 23.84 -3.04 -11.73
N PRO A 62 24.73 -3.68 -12.52
CA PRO A 62 24.39 -4.11 -13.88
C PRO A 62 23.27 -5.18 -13.84
N ARG A 63 22.21 -4.96 -14.62
CA ARG A 63 21.04 -5.85 -14.70
C ARG A 63 20.96 -6.49 -16.09
N THR A 64 20.68 -7.79 -16.14
CA THR A 64 20.36 -8.50 -17.38
C THR A 64 18.95 -8.12 -17.84
N ILE A 65 18.87 -7.22 -18.82
CA ILE A 65 17.61 -6.78 -19.42
C ILE A 65 17.00 -7.95 -20.20
N SER A 66 15.93 -8.54 -19.66
CA SER A 66 15.04 -9.42 -20.42
C SER A 66 13.89 -8.59 -21.01
N THR A 67 13.22 -9.08 -22.05
CA THR A 67 12.11 -8.38 -22.75
C THR A 67 10.85 -8.14 -21.88
N GLU A 68 10.77 -8.70 -20.68
CA GLU A 68 9.82 -8.37 -19.58
C GLU A 68 10.43 -7.36 -18.56
N GLY A 69 11.41 -6.57 -18.99
CA GLY A 69 12.49 -6.01 -18.16
C GLY A 69 12.12 -5.00 -17.08
N GLU A 70 11.06 -4.22 -17.21
CA GLU A 70 10.76 -3.13 -16.26
C GLU A 70 10.28 -3.64 -14.90
N LEU A 71 9.28 -4.54 -14.88
CA LEU A 71 8.79 -5.14 -13.63
C LEU A 71 9.87 -6.03 -12.98
N MET A 72 10.74 -6.63 -13.79
CA MET A 72 11.87 -7.40 -13.28
C MET A 72 12.96 -6.53 -12.68
N GLU A 73 13.22 -5.36 -13.28
CA GLU A 73 14.14 -4.36 -12.74
C GLU A 73 13.71 -3.87 -11.36
N GLU A 74 12.44 -3.49 -11.20
CA GLU A 74 11.90 -3.01 -9.93
C GLU A 74 11.98 -4.06 -8.81
N ASN A 75 11.75 -5.33 -9.15
CA ASN A 75 11.90 -6.44 -8.20
C ASN A 75 13.35 -6.62 -7.76
N CYS A 76 14.30 -6.51 -8.69
CA CYS A 76 15.73 -6.58 -8.37
C CYS A 76 16.21 -5.42 -7.50
N ILE A 77 15.71 -4.20 -7.74
CA ILE A 77 16.04 -3.06 -6.89
C ILE A 77 15.47 -3.28 -5.48
N ALA A 78 14.21 -3.71 -5.37
CA ALA A 78 13.59 -4.00 -4.08
C ALA A 78 14.31 -5.11 -3.31
N GLU A 79 14.72 -6.19 -3.99
CA GLU A 79 15.51 -7.27 -3.39
C GLU A 79 16.88 -6.76 -2.92
N CYS A 80 17.57 -6.00 -3.76
CA CYS A 80 18.87 -5.41 -3.42
C CYS A 80 18.78 -4.49 -2.19
N VAL A 81 17.73 -3.65 -2.12
CA VAL A 81 17.51 -2.70 -1.03
C VAL A 81 17.21 -3.41 0.27
N LEU A 82 16.46 -4.51 0.23
CA LEU A 82 16.18 -5.30 1.41
C LEU A 82 17.43 -6.00 1.94
N GLY A 83 18.32 -6.49 1.08
CA GLY A 83 19.60 -7.08 1.48
C GLY A 83 19.41 -8.11 2.61
N ASP A 84 20.04 -7.88 3.77
CA ASP A 84 19.95 -8.74 4.96
C ASP A 84 18.52 -8.89 5.53
N ALA A 85 17.59 -8.02 5.15
CA ALA A 85 16.17 -8.16 5.47
C ALA A 85 15.47 -9.25 4.63
N LEU A 86 16.15 -9.86 3.66
CA LEU A 86 15.66 -10.95 2.83
C LEU A 86 16.77 -12.00 2.63
N VAL A 87 16.72 -13.06 3.44
CA VAL A 87 17.73 -14.15 3.43
C VAL A 87 17.06 -15.44 2.98
N ASP A 88 17.65 -16.12 1.99
CA ASP A 88 17.11 -17.37 1.42
C ASP A 88 15.63 -17.26 1.00
N GLY A 89 15.25 -16.09 0.51
CA GLY A 89 13.89 -15.75 0.12
C GLY A 89 12.89 -15.59 1.27
N GLN A 90 13.38 -15.47 2.50
CA GLN A 90 12.60 -15.27 3.71
C GLN A 90 12.85 -13.86 4.27
N PHE A 91 11.76 -13.11 4.50
CA PHE A 91 11.86 -11.79 5.14
C PHE A 91 12.27 -11.93 6.60
N GLN A 92 13.36 -11.27 6.96
CA GLN A 92 13.87 -11.21 8.32
C GLN A 92 13.23 -10.01 9.03
N MET A 93 12.16 -10.26 9.79
CA MET A 93 11.34 -9.22 10.43
C MET A 93 12.14 -8.17 11.20
N ASN A 94 13.06 -8.59 12.08
CA ASN A 94 13.85 -7.65 12.88
C ASN A 94 14.79 -6.79 12.02
N ALA A 95 15.37 -7.38 10.96
CA ALA A 95 16.21 -6.65 10.02
C ALA A 95 15.37 -5.68 9.16
N SER A 96 14.17 -6.08 8.73
CA SER A 96 13.23 -5.18 8.02
C SER A 96 12.82 -3.99 8.89
N ILE A 97 12.51 -4.23 10.17
CA ILE A 97 12.18 -3.17 11.14
C ILE A 97 13.38 -2.23 11.27
N THR A 98 14.55 -2.78 11.59
CA THR A 98 15.79 -2.00 11.76
C THR A 98 16.09 -1.14 10.53
N LEU A 99 16.05 -1.73 9.33
CA LEU A 99 16.31 -1.05 8.07
C LEU A 99 15.38 0.15 7.88
N LEU A 100 14.07 -0.06 8.04
CA LEU A 100 13.06 0.94 7.69
C LEU A 100 12.76 1.95 8.80
N THR A 101 13.18 1.68 10.04
CA THR A 101 13.06 2.64 11.15
C THR A 101 14.37 3.35 11.46
N ASN A 102 15.51 2.98 10.86
CA ASN A 102 16.79 3.63 11.16
C ASN A 102 16.76 5.16 10.92
N GLN A 103 15.99 5.61 9.92
CA GLN A 103 15.89 7.03 9.56
C GLN A 103 14.88 7.82 10.40
N THR A 104 14.16 7.19 11.34
CA THR A 104 13.15 7.90 12.16
C THR A 104 13.74 8.62 13.37
N GLY A 105 15.00 8.35 13.73
CA GLY A 105 15.61 8.87 14.96
C GLY A 105 14.76 8.52 16.19
N ASP A 106 14.52 9.51 17.05
CA ASP A 106 13.76 9.35 18.29
C ASP A 106 12.22 9.42 18.12
N ASP A 107 11.71 9.49 16.88
CA ASP A 107 10.26 9.52 16.64
C ASP A 107 9.62 8.14 16.87
N SER A 108 9.22 7.90 18.11
CA SER A 108 8.51 6.69 18.52
C SER A 108 7.15 6.49 17.84
N LEU A 109 6.44 7.56 17.46
CA LEU A 109 5.15 7.48 16.79
C LEU A 109 5.33 6.92 15.37
N LEU A 110 6.28 7.49 14.63
CA LEU A 110 6.59 7.03 13.28
C LEU A 110 7.22 5.63 13.30
N THR A 111 8.14 5.37 14.22
CA THR A 111 8.73 4.04 14.44
C THR A 111 7.66 2.98 14.68
N GLY A 112 6.71 3.25 15.58
CA GLY A 112 5.60 2.35 15.88
C GLY A 112 4.69 2.11 14.67
N GLN A 113 4.44 3.16 13.88
CA GLN A 113 3.62 3.09 12.68
C GLN A 113 4.26 2.22 11.59
N ILE A 114 5.55 2.42 11.31
CA ILE A 114 6.32 1.63 10.34
C ILE A 114 6.39 0.17 10.81
N THR A 115 6.71 -0.07 12.08
CA THR A 115 6.77 -1.42 12.66
C THR A 115 5.44 -2.16 12.51
N SER A 116 4.32 -1.48 12.78
CA SER A 116 2.97 -2.03 12.59
C SER A 116 2.68 -2.37 11.12
N ALA A 117 3.09 -1.51 10.19
CA ALA A 117 2.95 -1.76 8.75
C ALA A 117 3.74 -3.01 8.32
N ILE A 118 5.00 -3.15 8.76
CA ILE A 118 5.85 -4.30 8.47
C ILE A 118 5.18 -5.60 8.96
N HIS A 119 4.71 -5.65 10.21
CA HIS A 119 4.02 -6.84 10.73
C HIS A 119 2.77 -7.21 9.92
N LYS A 120 1.96 -6.21 9.53
CA LYS A 120 0.77 -6.45 8.71
C LYS A 120 1.15 -6.99 7.34
N CYS A 121 2.14 -6.40 6.68
CA CYS A 121 2.58 -6.79 5.34
C CYS A 121 3.25 -8.16 5.32
N TYR A 122 4.05 -8.47 6.34
CA TYR A 122 4.62 -9.81 6.51
C TYR A 122 3.50 -10.85 6.59
N LYS A 123 2.47 -10.60 7.41
CA LYS A 123 1.30 -11.48 7.52
C LYS A 123 0.57 -11.63 6.19
N ILE A 124 0.37 -10.53 5.45
CA ILE A 124 -0.34 -10.55 4.16
C ILE A 124 0.44 -11.35 3.11
N ILE A 125 1.73 -11.08 2.96
CA ILE A 125 2.55 -11.63 1.88
C ILE A 125 2.92 -13.08 2.20
N TYR A 126 3.38 -13.34 3.41
CA TYR A 126 3.90 -14.65 3.78
C TYR A 126 2.79 -15.70 4.00
N LEU A 127 1.65 -15.31 4.60
CA LEU A 127 0.58 -16.27 4.85
C LEU A 127 -0.31 -16.53 3.63
N ASN A 128 -0.40 -15.59 2.69
CA ASN A 128 -1.29 -15.73 1.52
C ASN A 128 -0.56 -16.12 0.22
N LEU A 129 0.75 -15.87 0.10
CA LEU A 129 1.52 -16.34 -1.05
C LEU A 129 2.15 -17.70 -0.71
N LYS A 130 1.43 -18.77 -1.07
CA LYS A 130 1.96 -20.13 -1.08
C LYS A 130 3.22 -20.13 -1.96
N SER A 131 4.38 -20.32 -1.34
CA SER A 131 5.74 -20.41 -1.92
C SER A 131 5.80 -20.25 -3.44
N MET A 132 6.07 -19.02 -3.90
CA MET A 132 6.46 -18.80 -5.28
C MET A 132 7.92 -19.26 -5.40
N THR A 133 8.12 -20.53 -5.76
CA THR A 133 9.45 -21.07 -6.08
C THR A 133 9.99 -20.31 -7.28
N LEU A 134 10.98 -19.46 -7.07
CA LEU A 134 11.71 -18.80 -8.13
C LEU A 134 13.01 -19.57 -8.41
N SER A 135 13.28 -19.74 -9.69
CA SER A 135 14.60 -20.06 -10.25
C SER A 135 15.65 -19.07 -9.74
N SER A 136 16.88 -19.54 -9.52
CA SER A 136 18.02 -18.76 -8.98
C SER A 136 18.37 -17.49 -9.78
N ASP A 137 17.86 -17.37 -11.00
CA ASP A 137 18.31 -16.37 -11.96
C ASP A 137 17.38 -15.14 -12.03
N SER A 138 16.32 -15.11 -11.22
CA SER A 138 15.29 -14.06 -11.24
C SER A 138 15.04 -13.48 -9.86
N CYS A 139 15.02 -12.15 -9.77
CA CYS A 139 14.74 -11.42 -8.53
C CYS A 139 13.32 -11.67 -8.02
N MET A 140 13.17 -11.60 -6.71
CA MET A 140 11.96 -11.96 -5.98
C MET A 140 10.90 -10.87 -6.06
N ALA A 141 9.80 -11.16 -6.76
CA ALA A 141 8.64 -10.27 -6.82
C ALA A 141 8.01 -9.99 -5.44
N SER A 142 8.20 -10.88 -4.45
CA SER A 142 7.76 -10.64 -3.09
C SER A 142 8.47 -9.46 -2.44
N ALA A 143 9.74 -9.20 -2.78
CA ALA A 143 10.53 -8.08 -2.25
C ALA A 143 9.84 -6.74 -2.53
N ARG A 144 9.49 -6.51 -3.80
CA ARG A 144 8.76 -5.31 -4.23
C ARG A 144 7.39 -5.21 -3.57
N ARG A 145 6.62 -6.30 -3.59
CA ARG A 145 5.30 -6.35 -2.95
C ARG A 145 5.35 -6.02 -1.46
N PHE A 146 6.41 -6.44 -0.77
CA PHE A 146 6.60 -6.15 0.65
C PHE A 146 6.81 -4.67 0.92
N LEU A 147 7.72 -4.03 0.17
CA LEU A 147 7.93 -2.59 0.27
C LEU A 147 6.66 -1.80 -0.11
N ASP A 148 6.02 -2.14 -1.23
CA ASP A 148 4.78 -1.49 -1.67
C ASP A 148 3.69 -1.57 -0.60
N CYS A 149 3.50 -2.74 0.00
CA CYS A 149 2.52 -2.92 1.07
C CYS A 149 2.83 -2.00 2.27
N ILE A 150 4.09 -1.92 2.69
CA ILE A 150 4.50 -1.10 3.83
C ILE A 150 4.22 0.37 3.54
N PHE A 151 4.68 0.88 2.40
CA PHE A 151 4.45 2.28 2.02
C PHE A 151 2.97 2.59 1.84
N ALA A 152 2.17 1.69 1.25
CA ALA A 152 0.73 1.87 1.13
C ALA A 152 0.06 2.04 2.51
N ILE A 153 0.44 1.22 3.50
CA ILE A 153 -0.11 1.33 4.86
C ILE A 153 0.32 2.64 5.53
N ILE A 154 1.58 3.04 5.36
CA ILE A 154 2.13 4.28 5.94
C ILE A 154 1.39 5.50 5.37
N TYR A 155 1.27 5.60 4.04
CA TYR A 155 0.59 6.73 3.40
C TYR A 155 -0.91 6.77 3.70
N ARG A 156 -1.57 5.61 3.74
CA ARG A 156 -2.99 5.49 4.12
C ARG A 156 -3.24 5.97 5.55
N ASN A 157 -2.32 5.68 6.45
CA ASN A 157 -2.44 5.96 7.88
C ASN A 157 -1.36 6.95 8.32
N CYS A 158 -1.12 7.99 7.51
CA CYS A 158 -0.09 8.98 7.79
C CYS A 158 -0.33 9.62 9.17
N PRO A 159 0.68 9.68 10.07
CA PRO A 159 0.48 10.29 11.37
C PRO A 159 0.17 11.78 11.24
N LYS A 160 -0.70 12.31 12.11
CA LYS A 160 -1.17 13.72 12.04
C LYS A 160 -0.06 14.77 11.90
N PRO A 161 1.10 14.67 12.60
CA PRO A 161 2.17 15.66 12.43
C PRO A 161 2.78 15.73 11.03
N TYR A 162 2.67 14.64 10.26
CA TYR A 162 3.20 14.51 8.90
C TYR A 162 2.14 14.70 7.82
N TRP A 163 0.87 14.82 8.22
CA TRP A 163 -0.25 14.86 7.30
C TRP A 163 -0.55 16.27 6.83
N LYS A 164 -0.63 16.45 5.51
CA LYS A 164 -1.13 17.67 4.89
C LYS A 164 -2.63 17.56 4.65
N GLU A 165 -3.39 18.43 5.31
CA GLU A 165 -4.83 18.49 5.14
C GLU A 165 -5.21 19.13 3.80
N SER A 166 -5.74 18.33 2.87
CA SER A 166 -6.30 18.81 1.59
C SER A 166 -7.30 17.81 0.99
N GLU A 167 -8.17 18.27 0.09
CA GLU A 167 -9.13 17.39 -0.60
C GLU A 167 -8.44 16.38 -1.52
N GLU A 168 -7.31 16.76 -2.13
CA GLU A 168 -6.46 15.87 -2.92
C GLU A 168 -5.92 14.72 -2.06
N CYS A 169 -5.43 15.04 -0.86
CA CYS A 169 -4.86 14.06 0.06
C CYS A 169 -5.93 13.12 0.63
N ARG A 170 -7.12 13.63 0.97
CA ARG A 170 -8.24 12.76 1.36
C ARG A 170 -8.66 11.81 0.24
N ARG A 171 -8.71 12.29 -1.02
CA ARG A 171 -9.01 11.46 -2.20
C ARG A 171 -7.94 10.40 -2.46
N MET A 172 -6.67 10.73 -2.20
CA MET A 172 -5.57 9.75 -2.25
C MET A 172 -5.82 8.61 -1.25
N VAL A 173 -6.10 8.92 0.02
CA VAL A 173 -6.39 7.88 1.03
C VAL A 173 -7.62 7.05 0.66
N TYR A 174 -8.68 7.70 0.16
CA TYR A 174 -9.85 6.99 -0.36
C TYR A 174 -9.47 6.01 -1.48
N THR A 175 -8.63 6.43 -2.42
CA THR A 175 -8.13 5.56 -3.50
C THR A 175 -7.33 4.39 -2.95
N LEU A 176 -6.39 4.63 -2.03
CA LEU A 176 -5.59 3.59 -1.39
C LEU A 176 -6.46 2.55 -0.65
N ASN A 177 -7.61 2.93 -0.13
CA ASN A 177 -8.54 2.02 0.55
C ASN A 177 -9.37 1.17 -0.42
N ASN A 178 -9.73 1.72 -1.58
CA ASN A 178 -10.63 1.07 -2.54
C ASN A 178 -9.87 0.35 -3.68
N CYS A 179 -8.56 0.57 -3.80
CA CYS A 179 -7.69 -0.07 -4.78
C CYS A 179 -6.66 -1.00 -4.10
N PRO A 180 -7.07 -2.21 -3.66
CA PRO A 180 -6.21 -3.11 -2.90
C PRO A 180 -5.05 -3.70 -3.72
N ASN A 181 -5.19 -3.75 -5.05
CA ASN A 181 -4.11 -4.16 -5.97
C ASN A 181 -3.14 -3.02 -6.29
N PHE A 182 -3.21 -1.90 -5.57
CA PHE A 182 -2.19 -0.86 -5.63
C PHE A 182 -0.90 -1.40 -5.00
N LEU A 183 -0.10 -2.06 -5.85
CA LEU A 183 1.34 -1.87 -5.77
C LEU A 183 1.52 -0.37 -5.89
N VAL A 184 2.10 0.25 -4.87
CA VAL A 184 2.45 1.66 -4.98
C VAL A 184 3.43 1.69 -6.15
N GLN A 185 2.95 2.03 -7.35
CA GLN A 185 3.76 2.49 -8.48
C GLN A 185 4.45 3.81 -8.13
N SER A 186 4.64 4.10 -6.84
CA SER A 186 5.77 4.88 -6.41
C SER A 186 6.96 4.27 -7.10
N ARG A 187 7.60 5.12 -7.88
CA ARG A 187 9.03 5.27 -7.85
C ARG A 187 9.44 5.33 -6.36
N ILE A 188 9.54 4.16 -5.73
CA ILE A 188 10.02 3.99 -4.34
C ILE A 188 11.50 4.40 -4.30
N PHE A 189 12.13 4.36 -5.48
CA PHE A 189 13.49 4.73 -5.80
C PHE A 189 13.49 5.97 -6.68
#